data_AF-D8Q4X5-F1
#
_entry.id   AF-D8Q4X5-F1
#
_cell.length_a   1.000
_cell.length_b   1.000
_cell.length_c   1.000
_cell.angle_alpha   90.00
_cell.angle_beta   90.00
_cell.angle_gamma   90.00
#
_symmetry.space_group_name_H-M   'P 1'
#
loop_
_entity.id
_entity.type
_entity.pdbx_description
1 polymer ?
#
loop_
_entity_poly.entity_id
_entity_poly.type
_entity_poly.pdbx_seq_one_letter_code
_entity_poly.pdbx_strand_id
1 'polypeptide(L)'
;MAIRRPISPLALRGSLSDPFEGVRQSLSRLDTKLAGNTHDEQLSILHEAALSELYFVQSASRFLRDCARGRTQVTEGLVAAVRTRREQATAKLSSIVRRMDILGEHIYLAMVFVSPSERSEHAQPTRSSTLPDFASTRMAELAQQLSDERRRAKSL
;
A
#
# COMPACT_ATOMS: atom_id res chain seq x y z
N MET A 1 28.56 1.99 -2.53
CA MET A 1 28.31 2.77 -1.29
C MET A 1 26.91 3.38 -1.37
N ALA A 2 25.92 2.83 -0.68
CA ALA A 2 24.55 3.34 -0.74
C ALA A 2 24.40 4.56 0.18
N ILE A 3 24.23 5.75 -0.42
CA ILE A 3 23.97 6.99 0.32
C ILE A 3 22.62 6.83 1.02
N ARG A 4 22.64 6.53 2.32
CA ARG A 4 21.45 6.60 3.17
C ARG A 4 21.05 8.06 3.26
N ARG A 5 20.06 8.48 2.46
CA ARG A 5 19.50 9.82 2.59
C ARG A 5 18.93 9.94 4.01
N PRO A 6 19.37 10.95 4.80
CA PRO A 6 18.78 11.18 6.10
C PRO A 6 17.29 11.45 5.89
N ILE A 7 16.44 10.68 6.57
CA ILE A 7 15.01 10.98 6.64
C ILE A 7 14.93 12.32 7.34
N SER A 8 14.65 13.37 6.57
CA SER A 8 14.53 14.73 7.09
C SER A 8 13.49 14.72 8.21
N PRO A 9 13.81 15.26 9.40
CA PRO A 9 12.85 15.44 10.50
C PRO A 9 11.62 16.27 10.07
N LEU A 10 11.74 17.06 9.00
CA LEU A 10 10.63 17.81 8.41
C LEU A 10 9.61 16.92 7.68
N ALA A 11 10.01 15.73 7.21
CA ALA A 11 9.07 14.74 6.67
C ALA A 11 8.23 14.05 7.78
N LEU A 12 8.64 14.19 9.05
CA LEU A 12 7.92 13.73 10.24
C LEU A 12 7.07 14.85 10.88
N ARG A 13 7.10 16.07 10.30
CA ARG A 13 6.46 17.28 10.83
C ARG A 13 5.21 17.67 10.04
N GLY A 14 4.39 16.68 9.68
CA GLY A 14 3.02 16.97 9.25
C GLY A 14 2.24 17.49 10.46
N SER A 15 1.75 18.73 10.36
CA SER A 15 0.71 19.38 11.16
C SER A 15 0.52 18.84 12.60
N LEU A 16 0.95 19.61 13.61
CA LEU A 16 0.78 19.28 15.03
C LEU A 16 -0.69 19.08 15.46
N SER A 17 -1.66 19.36 14.61
CA SER A 17 -3.11 19.27 14.88
C SER A 17 -3.79 18.03 14.30
N ASP A 18 -3.27 17.40 13.23
CA ASP A 18 -3.87 16.19 12.65
C ASP A 18 -2.81 15.24 12.02
N PRO A 19 -2.52 14.10 12.67
CA PRO A 19 -1.56 13.13 12.14
C PRO A 19 -2.00 12.50 10.80
N PHE A 20 -3.26 12.60 10.38
CA PHE A 20 -3.74 12.05 9.11
C PHE A 20 -3.79 13.08 7.97
N GLU A 21 -3.51 14.36 8.24
CA GLU A 21 -3.47 15.38 7.20
C GLU A 21 -2.43 15.05 6.12
N GLY A 22 -1.25 14.57 6.52
CA GLY A 22 -0.21 14.12 5.60
C GLY A 22 -0.64 12.93 4.75
N VAL A 23 -1.47 12.03 5.30
CA VAL A 23 -2.04 10.90 4.54
C VAL A 23 -3.01 11.42 3.49
N ARG A 24 -3.93 12.32 3.86
CA ARG A 24 -4.89 12.92 2.92
C ARG A 24 -4.20 13.67 1.78
N GLN A 25 -3.20 14.51 2.09
CA GLN A 25 -2.42 15.22 1.08
C GLN A 25 -1.67 14.25 0.16
N SER A 26 -1.08 13.19 0.73
CA SER A 26 -0.40 12.19 -0.09
C SER A 26 -1.34 11.40 -0.99
N LEU A 27 -2.57 11.09 -0.53
CA LEU A 27 -3.58 10.43 -1.35
C LEU A 27 -4.12 11.37 -2.43
N SER A 28 -4.31 12.65 -2.14
CA SER A 28 -4.70 13.65 -3.14
C SER A 28 -3.65 13.80 -4.25
N ARG A 29 -2.35 13.80 -3.91
CA ARG A 29 -1.28 13.78 -4.92
C ARG A 29 -1.28 12.51 -5.76
N LEU A 30 -1.61 11.38 -5.13
CA LEU A 30 -1.77 10.12 -5.84
C LEU A 30 -2.97 10.22 -6.80
N ASP A 31 -4.09 10.79 -6.39
CA ASP A 31 -5.26 11.01 -7.26
C ASP A 31 -4.92 11.87 -8.47
N THR A 32 -4.19 12.96 -8.27
CA THR A 32 -3.71 13.80 -9.38
C THR A 32 -2.76 13.05 -10.31
N LYS A 33 -1.96 12.12 -9.77
CA LYS A 33 -1.04 11.30 -10.57
C LYS A 33 -1.80 10.23 -11.36
N LEU A 34 -2.92 9.74 -10.87
CA LEU A 34 -3.75 8.75 -11.58
C LEU A 34 -4.57 9.41 -12.69
N ALA A 35 -5.01 10.66 -12.48
CA ALA A 35 -5.74 11.42 -13.48
C ALA A 35 -4.93 11.55 -14.78
N GLY A 36 -5.56 11.19 -15.91
CA GLY A 36 -4.94 11.26 -17.25
C GLY A 36 -4.12 10.04 -17.66
N ASN A 37 -3.98 9.02 -16.81
CA ASN A 37 -3.33 7.76 -17.15
C ASN A 37 -4.36 6.70 -17.55
N THR A 38 -3.93 5.75 -18.40
CA THR A 38 -4.71 4.56 -18.75
C THR A 38 -4.92 3.64 -17.55
N HIS A 39 -5.89 2.72 -17.61
CA HIS A 39 -6.18 1.80 -16.51
C HIS A 39 -4.96 0.95 -16.11
N ASP A 40 -4.16 0.48 -17.07
CA ASP A 40 -2.95 -0.31 -16.81
C ASP A 40 -1.87 0.52 -16.11
N GLU A 41 -1.66 1.77 -16.54
CA GLU A 41 -0.74 2.70 -15.90
C GLU A 41 -1.21 3.07 -14.49
N GLN A 42 -2.51 3.28 -14.28
CA GLN A 42 -3.09 3.52 -12.97
C GLN A 42 -2.87 2.34 -12.02
N LEU A 43 -3.06 1.10 -12.49
CA LEU A 43 -2.78 -0.10 -11.70
C LEU A 43 -1.29 -0.18 -11.33
N SER A 44 -0.39 0.09 -12.27
CA SER A 44 1.05 0.11 -12.03
C SER A 44 1.43 1.16 -10.96
N ILE A 45 0.93 2.38 -11.10
CA ILE A 45 1.17 3.47 -10.13
C ILE A 45 0.66 3.10 -8.73
N LEU A 46 -0.54 2.53 -8.65
CA LEU A 46 -1.12 2.09 -7.38
C LEU A 46 -0.32 0.94 -6.76
N HIS A 47 0.13 -0.02 -7.57
CA HIS A 47 0.94 -1.15 -7.13
C HIS A 47 2.30 -0.69 -6.56
N GLU A 48 3.02 0.18 -7.27
CA GLU A 48 4.26 0.77 -6.78
C GLU A 48 4.07 1.54 -5.46
N ALA A 49 2.98 2.32 -5.37
CA ALA A 49 2.64 3.06 -4.17
C ALA A 49 2.32 2.13 -2.99
N ALA A 50 1.63 1.02 -3.24
CA ALA A 50 1.32 0.00 -2.24
C ALA A 50 2.59 -0.69 -1.73
N LEU A 51 3.47 -1.13 -2.64
CA LEU A 51 4.74 -1.78 -2.28
C LEU A 51 5.62 -0.87 -1.42
N SER A 52 5.69 0.42 -1.75
CA SER A 52 6.47 1.40 -0.98
C SER A 52 5.96 1.55 0.47
N GLU A 53 4.65 1.72 0.66
CA GLU A 53 4.08 1.81 2.02
C GLU A 53 4.18 0.48 2.77
N LEU A 54 4.01 -0.66 2.08
CA LEU A 54 4.17 -1.99 2.69
C LEU A 54 5.61 -2.23 3.16
N TYR A 55 6.61 -1.85 2.37
CA TYR A 55 8.02 -1.90 2.77
C TYR A 55 8.27 -1.05 4.02
N PHE A 56 7.71 0.16 4.07
CA PHE A 56 7.81 1.01 5.25
C PHE A 56 7.16 0.37 6.48
N VAL A 57 5.93 -0.16 6.36
CA VAL A 57 5.22 -0.81 7.48
C VAL A 57 6.01 -2.00 8.04
N GLN A 58 6.57 -2.84 7.17
CA GLN A 58 7.37 -4.00 7.58
C GLN A 58 8.67 -3.58 8.29
N SER A 59 9.39 -2.61 7.73
CA SER A 59 10.65 -2.13 8.30
C SER A 59 10.44 -1.39 9.63
N ALA A 60 9.40 -0.56 9.73
CA ALA A 60 8.99 0.09 10.97
C ALA A 60 8.59 -0.94 12.05
N SER A 61 7.83 -1.97 11.68
CA SER A 61 7.45 -3.04 12.62
C SER A 61 8.66 -3.83 13.12
N ARG A 62 9.65 -4.09 12.27
CA ARG A 62 10.92 -4.70 12.69
C ARG A 62 11.69 -3.79 13.64
N PHE A 63 11.85 -2.51 13.30
CA PHE A 63 12.52 -1.52 14.15
C PHE A 63 11.88 -1.44 15.54
N LEU A 64 10.56 -1.31 15.62
CA LEU A 64 9.84 -1.25 16.89
C LEU A 64 10.03 -2.53 17.74
N ARG A 65 10.08 -3.71 17.11
CA ARG A 65 10.38 -4.97 17.79
C ARG A 65 11.81 -5.03 18.32
N ASP A 66 12.79 -4.53 17.55
CA ASP A 66 14.18 -4.51 17.97
C ASP A 66 14.40 -3.51 19.13
N CYS A 67 13.68 -2.38 19.13
CA CYS A 67 13.64 -1.44 20.27
C CYS A 67 13.03 -2.08 21.52
N ALA A 68 11.87 -2.75 21.39
CA ALA A 68 11.19 -3.41 22.51
C ALA A 68 12.02 -4.55 23.13
N ARG A 69 12.92 -5.16 22.35
CA ARG A 69 13.86 -6.21 22.81
C ARG A 69 15.18 -5.65 23.34
N GLY A 70 15.34 -4.34 23.41
CA GLY A 70 16.58 -3.69 23.86
C GLY A 70 17.76 -3.88 22.90
N ARG A 71 17.54 -4.39 21.67
CA ARG A 71 18.60 -4.57 20.66
C ARG A 71 18.99 -3.26 19.98
N THR A 72 18.14 -2.25 20.09
CA THR A 72 18.34 -0.93 19.51
C THR A 72 17.91 0.10 20.54
N GLN A 73 18.86 0.91 21.01
CA GLN A 73 18.59 2.01 21.94
C GLN A 73 18.34 3.29 21.15
N VAL A 74 17.19 3.91 21.37
CA VAL A 74 16.73 5.13 20.70
C VAL A 74 15.89 5.93 21.68
N THR A 75 15.70 7.22 21.39
CA THR A 75 14.83 8.08 22.20
C THR A 75 13.37 7.67 22.08
N GLU A 76 12.60 7.85 23.15
CA GLU A 76 11.15 7.58 23.15
C GLU A 76 10.43 8.40 22.08
N GLY A 77 10.88 9.63 21.83
CA GLY A 77 10.34 10.49 20.76
C GLY A 77 10.49 9.88 19.37
N LEU A 78 11.62 9.20 19.08
CA LEU A 78 11.80 8.53 17.79
C LEU A 78 10.89 7.29 17.68
N VAL A 79 10.76 6.51 18.75
CA VAL A 79 9.85 5.34 18.80
C VAL A 79 8.40 5.77 18.57
N ALA A 80 7.97 6.86 19.21
CA ALA A 80 6.63 7.43 19.02
C ALA A 80 6.42 7.89 17.58
N ALA A 81 7.37 8.66 17.02
CA ALA A 81 7.28 9.14 15.64
C ALA A 81 7.20 7.99 14.61
N VAL A 82 8.00 6.94 14.79
CA VAL A 82 7.96 5.76 13.91
C VAL A 82 6.65 5.01 14.05
N ARG A 83 6.08 4.90 15.27
CA ARG A 83 4.76 4.30 15.49
C ARG A 83 3.67 5.07 14.75
N THR A 84 3.62 6.39 14.91
CA THR A 84 2.65 7.25 14.23
C THR A 84 2.78 7.16 12.71
N ARG A 85 4.00 7.25 12.16
CA ARG A 85 4.20 7.14 10.71
C ARG A 85 3.84 5.76 10.17
N ARG A 86 4.02 4.69 10.95
CA ARG A 86 3.59 3.33 10.59
C ARG A 86 2.07 3.22 10.52
N GLU A 87 1.35 3.82 11.46
CA GLU A 87 -0.11 3.88 11.44
C GLU A 87 -0.63 4.65 10.22
N GLN A 88 -0.03 5.81 9.93
CA GLN A 88 -0.29 6.57 8.72
C GLN A 88 -0.02 5.75 7.44
N ALA A 89 1.11 5.03 7.39
CA ALA A 89 1.46 4.16 6.25
C ALA A 89 0.44 3.05 6.06
N THR A 90 -0.02 2.44 7.16
CA THR A 90 -1.03 1.38 7.14
C THR A 90 -2.37 1.90 6.63
N ALA A 91 -2.80 3.07 7.10
CA ALA A 91 -4.02 3.72 6.63
C ALA A 91 -3.94 4.06 5.14
N LYS A 92 -2.81 4.62 4.70
CA LYS A 92 -2.57 4.93 3.29
C LYS A 92 -2.57 3.67 2.42
N LEU A 93 -1.88 2.61 2.86
CA LEU A 93 -1.82 1.33 2.17
C LEU A 93 -3.21 0.74 1.98
N SER A 94 -4.03 0.72 3.03
CA SER A 94 -5.43 0.27 2.95
C SER A 94 -6.24 1.04 1.90
N SER A 95 -6.08 2.37 1.86
CA SER A 95 -6.75 3.20 0.85
C SER A 95 -6.27 2.91 -0.58
N ILE A 96 -4.97 2.68 -0.78
CA ILE A 96 -4.39 2.34 -2.09
C ILE A 96 -4.90 0.97 -2.56
N VAL A 97 -4.87 -0.04 -1.70
CA VAL A 97 -5.35 -1.39 -2.03
C VAL A 97 -6.82 -1.35 -2.43
N ARG A 98 -7.65 -0.64 -1.66
CA ARG A 98 -9.08 -0.46 -2.02
C ARG A 98 -9.26 0.17 -3.40
N ARG A 99 -8.41 1.12 -3.80
CA ARG A 99 -8.47 1.74 -5.14
C ARG A 99 -8.04 0.76 -6.22
N MET A 100 -7.04 -0.09 -5.96
CA MET A 100 -6.65 -1.17 -6.87
C MET A 100 -7.76 -2.20 -7.07
N ASP A 101 -8.53 -2.48 -6.02
CA ASP A 101 -9.67 -3.39 -6.08
C ASP A 101 -10.78 -2.80 -6.97
N ILE A 102 -11.18 -1.55 -6.70
CA ILE A 102 -12.18 -0.84 -7.51
C ILE A 102 -11.75 -0.75 -8.98
N LEU A 103 -10.49 -0.41 -9.24
CA LEU A 103 -9.97 -0.31 -10.60
C LEU A 103 -9.96 -1.68 -11.30
N GLY A 104 -9.61 -2.75 -10.59
CA GLY A 104 -9.66 -4.12 -11.10
C GLY A 104 -11.08 -4.55 -11.46
N GLU A 105 -12.08 -4.23 -10.62
CA GLU A 105 -13.50 -4.48 -10.91
C GLU A 105 -13.96 -3.73 -12.18
N HIS A 106 -13.56 -2.46 -12.35
CA HIS A 106 -13.90 -1.68 -13.54
C HIS A 106 -13.31 -2.27 -14.81
N ILE A 107 -12.03 -2.69 -14.78
CA ILE A 107 -11.38 -3.34 -15.92
C ILE A 107 -12.09 -4.66 -16.26
N TYR A 108 -12.39 -5.48 -15.25
CA TYR A 108 -13.09 -6.75 -15.43
C TYR A 108 -14.47 -6.54 -16.07
N LEU A 109 -15.28 -5.61 -15.55
CA LEU A 109 -16.59 -5.30 -16.11
C LEU A 109 -16.46 -4.76 -17.55
N ALA A 110 -15.50 -3.90 -17.83
CA ALA A 110 -15.26 -3.42 -19.20
C ALA A 110 -14.92 -4.58 -20.17
N MET A 111 -14.15 -5.57 -19.75
CA MET A 111 -13.87 -6.76 -20.57
C MET A 111 -15.10 -7.64 -20.77
N VAL A 112 -15.90 -7.88 -19.73
CA VAL A 112 -17.10 -8.74 -19.78
C VAL A 112 -18.21 -8.13 -20.63
N PHE A 113 -18.37 -6.81 -20.63
CA PHE A 113 -19.44 -6.13 -21.38
C PHE A 113 -19.07 -5.75 -22.83
N VAL A 114 -17.81 -5.96 -23.25
CA VAL A 114 -17.35 -5.67 -24.63
C VAL A 114 -17.44 -6.90 -25.56
N SER A 115 -17.94 -8.06 -25.10
CA SER A 115 -18.26 -9.19 -25.98
C SER A 115 -19.78 -9.33 -26.20
N PRO A 116 -20.37 -8.73 -27.26
CA PRO A 116 -21.78 -8.89 -27.58
C PRO A 116 -22.00 -10.13 -28.43
N SER A 117 -21.58 -11.31 -27.99
CA SER A 117 -21.93 -12.60 -28.62
C SER A 117 -21.54 -13.74 -27.71
N GLU A 118 -22.42 -14.03 -26.75
CA GLU A 118 -22.68 -15.33 -26.12
C GLU A 118 -23.25 -15.06 -24.72
N ARG A 119 -24.53 -14.66 -24.73
CA ARG A 119 -25.38 -14.85 -23.56
C ARG A 119 -25.56 -16.36 -23.39
N SER A 120 -24.61 -17.01 -22.74
CA SER A 120 -24.87 -18.31 -22.14
C SER A 120 -25.06 -18.10 -20.65
N GLU A 121 -26.32 -18.27 -20.25
CA GLU A 121 -26.79 -18.44 -18.89
C GLU A 121 -25.76 -19.25 -18.09
N HIS A 122 -25.42 -18.78 -16.89
CA HIS A 122 -24.64 -19.44 -15.80
C HIS A 122 -23.46 -18.58 -15.30
N ALA A 123 -23.78 -17.39 -14.78
CA ALA A 123 -22.96 -16.77 -13.75
C ALA A 123 -23.84 -15.85 -12.93
N GLN A 124 -24.56 -16.43 -11.96
CA GLN A 124 -25.07 -15.62 -10.86
C GLN A 124 -23.87 -14.92 -10.20
N PRO A 125 -23.93 -13.60 -9.97
CA PRO A 125 -22.95 -12.96 -9.11
C PRO A 125 -23.26 -13.45 -7.70
N THR A 126 -22.46 -14.36 -7.16
CA THR A 126 -22.47 -14.69 -5.74
C THR A 126 -21.95 -13.46 -4.98
N ARG A 127 -22.85 -12.49 -4.79
CA ARG A 127 -22.82 -11.54 -3.68
C ARG A 127 -22.89 -12.37 -2.41
N SER A 128 -21.74 -12.75 -1.86
CA SER A 128 -21.54 -13.12 -0.45
C SER A 128 -20.25 -13.92 -0.29
N SER A 129 -19.12 -13.22 -0.18
CA SER A 129 -18.13 -13.58 0.83
C SER A 129 -17.39 -12.31 1.23
N THR A 130 -17.64 -11.90 2.48
CA THR A 130 -16.79 -11.07 3.32
C THR A 130 -15.65 -10.31 2.62
N LEU A 131 -15.95 -9.09 2.15
CA LEU A 131 -15.00 -8.03 1.75
C LEU A 131 -13.70 -7.90 2.58
N PRO A 132 -13.65 -8.14 3.91
CA PRO A 132 -12.38 -8.17 4.65
C PRO A 132 -11.42 -9.29 4.23
N ASP A 133 -11.92 -10.43 3.73
CA ASP A 133 -11.06 -11.57 3.37
C ASP A 133 -10.29 -11.28 2.08
N PHE A 134 -10.92 -10.66 1.09
CA PHE A 134 -10.27 -10.35 -0.19
C PHE A 134 -9.12 -9.33 -0.06
N ALA A 135 -9.32 -8.27 0.73
CA ALA A 135 -8.28 -7.29 1.04
C ALA A 135 -7.10 -7.94 1.81
N SER A 136 -7.40 -8.91 2.68
CA SER A 136 -6.38 -9.68 3.39
C SER A 136 -5.59 -10.61 2.47
N THR A 137 -6.25 -11.23 1.48
CA THR A 137 -5.62 -12.07 0.47
C THR A 137 -4.68 -11.25 -0.41
N ARG A 138 -5.13 -10.09 -0.91
CA ARG A 138 -4.29 -9.23 -1.76
C ARG A 138 -3.10 -8.62 -1.01
N MET A 139 -3.27 -8.30 0.27
CA MET A 139 -2.17 -7.93 1.16
C MET A 139 -1.16 -9.06 1.34
N ALA A 140 -1.62 -10.31 1.44
CA ALA A 140 -0.75 -11.48 1.52
C ALA A 140 0.02 -11.72 0.21
N GLU A 141 -0.62 -11.55 -0.94
CA GLU A 141 0.02 -11.64 -2.26
C GLU A 141 1.11 -10.58 -2.44
N LEU A 142 0.82 -9.31 -2.09
CA LEU A 142 1.82 -8.24 -2.12
C LEU A 142 2.99 -8.53 -1.18
N ALA A 143 2.72 -9.07 0.02
CA ALA A 143 3.76 -9.46 0.95
C ALA A 143 4.64 -10.60 0.41
N GLN A 144 4.04 -11.54 -0.34
CA GLN A 144 4.75 -12.64 -0.99
C GLN A 144 5.64 -12.13 -2.14
N GLN A 145 5.13 -11.26 -3.02
CA GLN A 145 5.91 -10.64 -4.10
C GLN A 145 7.13 -9.89 -3.57
N LEU A 146 6.98 -9.13 -2.48
CA LEU A 146 8.07 -8.44 -1.80
C LEU A 146 9.11 -9.39 -1.21
N SER A 147 8.69 -10.55 -0.71
CA SER A 147 9.60 -11.59 -0.21
C SER A 147 10.44 -12.15 -1.36
N ASP A 148 9.82 -12.40 -2.51
CA ASP A 148 10.48 -12.97 -3.68
C ASP A 148 11.47 -11.98 -4.31
N GLU A 149 11.12 -10.70 -4.41
CA GLU A 149 12.06 -9.66 -4.84
C GLU A 149 13.27 -9.55 -3.91
N ARG A 150 13.05 -9.60 -2.59
CA ARG A 150 14.15 -9.59 -1.60
C ARG A 150 15.05 -10.82 -1.70
N ARG A 151 14.50 -11.98 -2.08
CA ARG A 151 15.29 -13.19 -2.33
C ARG A 151 16.12 -13.06 -3.60
N ARG A 152 15.53 -12.57 -4.69
CA ARG A 152 16.24 -12.29 -5.95
C ARG A 152 17.37 -11.28 -5.76
N ALA A 153 17.15 -10.24 -4.96
CA ALA A 153 18.18 -9.23 -4.66
C ALA A 153 19.32 -9.73 -3.75
N LYS A 154 19.17 -10.88 -3.09
CA LYS A 154 20.22 -11.51 -2.26
C LYS A 154 21.02 -12.59 -2.99
N SER A 155 20.52 -13.07 -4.13
CA SER A 155 21.19 -14.08 -4.97
C SER A 155 22.07 -13.47 -6.07
N LEU A 156 22.13 -12.14 -6.14
CA LEU A 156 23.03 -11.34 -6.98
C LEU A 156 24.10 -10.72 -6.11
#